data_AF-A0AAP0LJS2-F1
#
_entry.id   AF-A0AAP0LJS2-F1
#
_cell.length_a   1.000
_cell.length_b   1.000
_cell.length_c   1.000
_cell.angle_alpha   90.00
_cell.angle_beta   90.00
_cell.angle_gamma   90.00
#
_symmetry.space_group_name_H-M   'P 1'
#
loop_
_entity.id
_entity.type
_entity.pdbx_description
1 polymer ?
#
loop_
_entity_poly.entity_id
_entity_poly.type
_entity_poly.pdbx_seq_one_letter_code
_entity_poly.pdbx_strand_id
1 'polypeptide(L)'
;MEVLCAVPKLKCSHPNPRIPAKTLISPSLTVPLSQISLIKLKARLNSLQKTATPNERKTEVKEAAAIPTMSDILASSKAQNLDLQLQTLGPFFRITAKSLETDNELGRAEGLIRVWLKGRVLHLDSIRLKRETLGMERSIFGIGLFIGAVAVRYGYDCGCTTAELLAINDSDLYHTKNASLKLKIHGRERCEILLDNIDLVVRSVLLQLLVRFYKRIGFKVVHEVTGSTMGDLAHMLIWGGIGTRMDANVEELLLKWCSRFIPQN
;
A
#
# COMPACT_ATOMS: atom_id res chain seq x y z
N MET A 1 60.65 -2.16 -38.90
CA MET A 1 59.68 -2.62 -37.89
C MET A 1 59.24 -1.37 -37.15
N GLU A 2 58.39 -0.49 -37.69
CA GLU A 2 57.00 -0.71 -38.15
C GLU A 2 56.26 -1.62 -37.16
N VAL A 3 55.44 -1.04 -36.28
CA VAL A 3 53.98 -1.24 -36.28
C VAL A 3 53.32 -0.05 -35.55
N LEU A 4 52.58 0.74 -36.34
CA LEU A 4 51.49 1.60 -35.91
C LEU A 4 50.35 0.77 -35.30
N CYS A 5 49.78 1.21 -34.19
CA CYS A 5 48.38 0.88 -33.85
C CYS A 5 47.59 2.18 -33.61
N ALA A 6 46.77 2.49 -34.62
CA ALA A 6 45.82 3.58 -34.62
C ALA A 6 44.62 3.26 -33.73
N VAL A 7 44.18 4.25 -32.95
CA VAL A 7 42.91 4.23 -32.21
C VAL A 7 41.84 4.90 -33.10
N PRO A 8 40.70 4.25 -33.40
CA PRO A 8 39.65 4.88 -34.17
C PRO A 8 38.88 5.91 -33.33
N LYS A 9 38.91 7.17 -33.78
CA LYS A 9 38.04 8.26 -33.33
C LYS A 9 36.62 8.04 -33.88
N LEU A 10 35.67 7.63 -33.06
CA LEU A 10 34.24 7.74 -33.41
C LEU A 10 33.78 9.19 -33.19
N LYS A 11 33.63 9.93 -34.29
CA LYS A 11 32.85 11.18 -34.32
C LYS A 11 31.38 10.80 -34.43
N CYS A 12 30.62 10.95 -33.35
CA CYS A 12 29.16 10.94 -33.41
C CYS A 12 28.68 12.40 -33.43
N SER A 13 28.29 12.87 -34.60
CA SER A 13 27.65 14.16 -34.83
C SER A 13 26.14 14.01 -34.71
N HIS A 14 25.56 14.45 -33.59
CA HIS A 14 24.11 14.62 -33.46
C HIS A 14 23.73 16.08 -33.75
N PRO A 15 22.86 16.35 -34.74
CA PRO A 15 22.29 17.68 -34.92
C PRO A 15 21.20 17.93 -33.87
N ASN A 16 21.38 19.05 -33.17
CA ASN A 16 20.48 19.66 -32.20
C ASN A 16 19.16 20.13 -32.87
N PRO A 17 17.96 19.67 -32.45
CA PRO A 17 16.71 20.27 -32.91
C PRO A 17 16.43 21.57 -32.14
N ARG A 18 16.56 22.67 -32.88
CA ARG A 18 16.19 24.04 -32.46
C ARG A 18 14.70 24.13 -32.17
N ILE A 19 14.38 24.62 -30.97
CA ILE A 19 13.06 25.15 -30.58
C ILE A 19 12.88 26.53 -31.22
N PRO A 20 11.74 26.84 -31.88
CA PRO A 20 11.33 28.21 -32.10
C PRO A 20 10.41 28.68 -30.97
N ALA A 21 10.87 29.72 -30.28
CA ALA A 21 10.07 30.54 -29.38
C ALA A 21 9.11 31.44 -30.17
N LYS A 22 7.88 31.60 -29.68
CA LYS A 22 7.08 32.83 -29.88
C LYS A 22 6.38 33.19 -28.57
N THR A 23 6.86 34.29 -28.01
CA THR A 23 6.23 35.10 -26.96
C THR A 23 5.10 35.94 -27.58
N LEU A 24 3.94 36.05 -26.91
CA LEU A 24 3.25 37.33 -26.74
C LEU A 24 2.50 37.35 -25.40
N ILE A 25 2.51 38.54 -24.81
CA ILE A 25 2.25 38.96 -23.43
C ILE A 25 0.74 39.19 -23.17
N SER A 26 0.28 38.80 -21.95
CA SER A 26 -0.67 39.38 -20.95
C SER A 26 -1.70 40.47 -21.36
N PRO A 27 -2.84 40.70 -20.63
CA PRO A 27 -2.97 40.57 -19.17
C PRO A 27 -4.33 40.14 -18.56
N SER A 28 -4.25 39.76 -17.27
CA SER A 28 -5.21 39.88 -16.16
C SER A 28 -6.73 39.93 -16.43
N LEU A 29 -7.46 38.97 -15.86
CA LEU A 29 -8.82 39.18 -15.36
C LEU A 29 -9.02 38.39 -14.05
N THR A 30 -9.15 39.16 -12.98
CA THR A 30 -9.47 38.73 -11.61
C THR A 30 -11.00 38.65 -11.48
N VAL A 31 -11.58 37.48 -11.20
CA VAL A 31 -12.96 37.35 -10.67
C VAL A 31 -13.13 35.98 -9.97
N PRO A 32 -14.11 35.78 -9.06
CA PRO A 32 -13.84 35.42 -7.69
C PRO A 32 -14.33 34.01 -7.31
N LEU A 33 -13.91 33.60 -6.10
CA LEU A 33 -14.35 32.39 -5.41
C LEU A 33 -15.84 32.48 -5.04
N SER A 34 -16.72 31.98 -5.89
CA SER A 34 -17.98 31.34 -5.50
C SER A 34 -18.61 30.66 -6.72
N GLN A 35 -18.83 29.34 -6.62
CA GLN A 35 -19.61 28.43 -7.50
C GLN A 35 -18.82 27.18 -7.90
N ILE A 36 -18.60 26.28 -6.94
CA ILE A 36 -18.44 24.85 -7.25
C ILE A 36 -19.78 24.20 -6.92
N SER A 37 -20.70 24.24 -7.88
CA SER A 37 -21.97 23.52 -7.82
C SER A 37 -21.78 22.10 -8.34
N LEU A 38 -22.02 21.15 -7.43
CA LEU A 38 -22.46 19.76 -7.63
C LEU A 38 -22.73 19.34 -9.09
N ILE A 39 -21.76 18.65 -9.70
CA ILE A 39 -22.01 17.86 -10.92
C ILE A 39 -22.71 16.57 -10.50
N LYS A 40 -24.05 16.62 -10.54
CA LYS A 40 -24.96 15.48 -10.42
C LYS A 40 -24.99 14.78 -11.78
N LEU A 41 -24.27 13.66 -11.92
CA LEU A 41 -24.25 12.88 -13.16
C LEU A 41 -25.64 12.26 -13.40
N LYS A 42 -26.30 12.76 -14.44
CA LYS A 42 -27.64 12.41 -14.91
C LYS A 42 -27.58 11.10 -15.70
N ALA A 43 -27.84 9.97 -15.04
CA ALA A 43 -28.11 8.71 -15.73
C ALA A 43 -29.56 8.74 -16.28
N ARG A 44 -29.66 8.50 -17.58
CA ARG A 44 -30.88 8.60 -18.39
C ARG A 44 -31.74 7.36 -18.15
N LEU A 45 -32.93 7.58 -17.61
CA LEU A 45 -33.97 6.58 -17.37
C LEU A 45 -34.59 6.19 -18.72
N ASN A 46 -34.35 4.96 -19.20
CA ASN A 46 -35.16 4.35 -20.25
C ASN A 46 -36.03 3.28 -19.60
N SER A 47 -37.28 3.65 -19.36
CA SER A 47 -38.41 2.76 -19.13
C SER A 47 -38.91 2.27 -20.49
N LEU A 48 -39.03 0.96 -20.69
CA LEU A 48 -40.22 0.41 -21.33
C LEU A 48 -40.39 -1.09 -21.05
N GLN A 49 -41.64 -1.41 -20.71
CA GLN A 49 -42.16 -2.67 -20.21
C GLN A 49 -42.09 -3.79 -21.25
N LYS A 50 -41.85 -5.03 -20.80
CA LYS A 50 -42.27 -6.23 -21.54
C LYS A 50 -42.71 -7.35 -20.59
N THR A 51 -44.04 -7.45 -20.47
CA THR A 51 -44.93 -8.62 -20.32
C THR A 51 -44.47 -9.88 -19.57
N ALA A 52 -45.36 -10.35 -18.69
CA ALA A 52 -45.24 -11.51 -17.81
C ALA A 52 -45.66 -12.87 -18.42
N THR A 53 -45.23 -13.92 -17.71
CA THR A 53 -45.59 -15.36 -17.68
C THR A 53 -44.74 -16.34 -18.52
N PRO A 54 -44.61 -17.61 -18.09
CA PRO A 54 -44.05 -18.04 -16.81
C PRO A 54 -42.94 -19.07 -17.07
N ASN A 55 -41.68 -18.74 -16.76
CA ASN A 55 -40.57 -19.64 -17.05
C ASN A 55 -39.74 -19.95 -15.81
N GLU A 56 -39.63 -21.25 -15.54
CA GLU A 56 -38.59 -21.99 -14.84
C GLU A 56 -37.94 -21.34 -13.61
N ARG A 57 -38.16 -22.00 -12.47
CA ARG A 57 -37.40 -21.83 -11.22
C ARG A 57 -35.89 -21.94 -11.49
N LYS A 58 -35.26 -20.80 -11.75
CA LYS A 58 -33.86 -20.59 -11.39
C LYS A 58 -33.83 -20.28 -9.91
N THR A 59 -33.51 -21.30 -9.13
CA THR A 59 -33.03 -21.13 -7.76
C THR A 59 -31.72 -20.36 -7.85
N GLU A 60 -31.78 -19.03 -7.72
CA GLU A 60 -30.62 -18.23 -7.36
C GLU A 60 -30.23 -18.62 -5.93
N VAL A 61 -29.37 -19.64 -5.84
CA VAL A 61 -28.59 -19.86 -4.63
C VAL A 61 -27.64 -18.66 -4.55
N LYS A 62 -27.97 -17.69 -3.70
CA LYS A 62 -26.99 -16.75 -3.16
C LYS A 62 -25.92 -17.60 -2.47
N GLU A 63 -24.83 -17.85 -3.19
CA GLU A 63 -23.64 -18.48 -2.67
C GLU A 63 -23.20 -17.69 -1.44
N ALA A 64 -23.38 -18.28 -0.25
CA ALA A 64 -22.86 -17.72 0.97
C ALA A 64 -21.35 -17.59 0.76
N ALA A 65 -20.84 -16.36 0.76
CA ALA A 65 -19.42 -16.09 0.49
C ALA A 65 -18.57 -16.92 1.46
N ALA A 66 -18.00 -18.01 0.95
CA ALA A 66 -17.19 -18.90 1.76
C ALA A 66 -15.92 -18.16 2.20
N ILE A 67 -15.46 -18.40 3.42
CA ILE A 67 -14.19 -17.88 3.89
C ILE A 67 -13.08 -18.56 3.07
N PRO A 68 -12.21 -17.82 2.36
CA PRO A 68 -11.17 -18.42 1.53
C PRO A 68 -10.24 -19.28 2.38
N THR A 69 -9.92 -20.48 1.90
CA THR A 69 -8.95 -21.38 2.54
C THR A 69 -7.53 -20.89 2.28
N MET A 70 -6.55 -21.41 3.03
CA MET A 70 -5.13 -21.13 2.74
C MET A 70 -4.76 -21.55 1.32
N SER A 71 -5.30 -22.68 0.84
CA SER A 71 -5.06 -23.15 -0.53
C SER A 71 -5.60 -22.19 -1.58
N ASP A 72 -6.78 -21.60 -1.37
CA ASP A 72 -7.37 -20.64 -2.33
C ASP A 72 -6.49 -19.39 -2.45
N ILE A 73 -5.99 -18.88 -1.32
CA ILE A 73 -5.11 -17.71 -1.28
C ILE A 73 -3.79 -18.01 -2.01
N LEU A 74 -3.17 -19.16 -1.73
CA LEU A 74 -1.90 -19.57 -2.37
C LEU A 74 -2.07 -19.90 -3.86
N ALA A 75 -3.19 -20.49 -4.26
CA ALA A 75 -3.49 -20.75 -5.67
C ALA A 75 -3.69 -19.43 -6.44
N SER A 76 -4.47 -18.50 -5.88
CA SER A 76 -4.67 -17.17 -6.44
C SER A 76 -3.37 -16.37 -6.52
N SER A 77 -2.46 -16.52 -5.53
CA SER A 77 -1.16 -15.85 -5.58
C SER A 77 -0.28 -16.40 -6.71
N LYS A 78 -0.24 -17.73 -6.88
CA LYS A 78 0.52 -18.38 -7.96
C LYS A 78 0.02 -17.96 -9.34
N ALA A 79 -1.30 -17.83 -9.52
CA ALA A 79 -1.90 -17.29 -10.74
C ALA A 79 -1.47 -15.85 -11.04
N GLN A 80 -0.92 -15.14 -10.05
CA GLN A 80 -0.38 -13.78 -10.19
C GLN A 80 1.16 -13.73 -10.18
N ASN A 81 1.84 -14.84 -10.45
CA ASN A 81 3.31 -14.98 -10.42
C ASN A 81 3.94 -14.69 -9.04
N LEU A 82 3.20 -14.96 -7.95
CA LEU A 82 3.67 -14.80 -6.58
C LEU A 82 3.73 -16.15 -5.85
N ASP A 83 4.93 -16.52 -5.41
CA ASP A 83 5.13 -17.60 -4.45
C ASP A 83 5.12 -17.03 -3.03
N LEU A 84 4.18 -17.51 -2.21
CA LEU A 84 4.02 -17.10 -0.82
C LEU A 84 4.40 -18.25 0.09
N GLN A 85 5.29 -17.99 1.04
CA GLN A 85 5.76 -18.98 2.00
C GLN A 85 5.51 -18.50 3.42
N LEU A 86 4.76 -19.28 4.18
CA LEU A 86 4.55 -19.08 5.62
C LEU A 86 5.54 -19.97 6.40
N GLN A 87 6.28 -19.35 7.31
CA GLN A 87 7.21 -20.00 8.22
C GLN A 87 6.81 -19.65 9.65
N THR A 88 6.79 -20.64 10.54
CA THR A 88 6.39 -20.45 11.93
C THR A 88 7.51 -20.88 12.87
N LEU A 89 7.70 -20.12 13.94
CA LEU A 89 8.63 -20.45 15.02
C LEU A 89 7.99 -20.06 16.36
N GLY A 90 7.34 -21.03 17.00
CA GLY A 90 6.55 -20.78 18.19
C GLY A 90 5.39 -19.81 17.90
N PRO A 91 5.15 -18.78 18.73
CA PRO A 91 4.07 -17.82 18.47
C PRO A 91 4.37 -16.90 17.28
N PHE A 92 5.63 -16.82 16.83
CA PHE A 92 6.05 -15.94 15.75
C PHE A 92 5.83 -16.61 14.40
N PHE A 93 5.53 -15.79 13.41
CA PHE A 93 5.47 -16.22 12.02
C PHE A 93 6.10 -15.19 11.10
N ARG A 94 6.53 -15.69 9.96
CA ARG A 94 7.07 -14.91 8.86
C ARG A 94 6.43 -15.37 7.57
N ILE A 95 6.06 -14.41 6.74
CA ILE A 95 5.57 -14.65 5.39
C ILE A 95 6.54 -13.99 4.43
N THR A 96 7.01 -14.74 3.44
CA THR A 96 7.87 -14.23 2.38
C THR A 96 7.14 -14.35 1.06
N ALA A 97 7.15 -13.28 0.27
CA ALA A 97 6.64 -13.24 -1.09
C ALA A 97 7.81 -13.19 -2.07
N LYS A 98 7.83 -14.10 -3.03
CA LYS A 98 8.81 -14.16 -4.10
C LYS A 98 8.14 -14.13 -5.47
N SER A 99 8.86 -13.64 -6.47
CA SER A 99 8.46 -13.81 -7.87
C SER A 99 8.66 -15.25 -8.29
N LEU A 100 7.64 -15.86 -8.90
CA LEU A 100 7.77 -17.20 -9.51
C LEU A 100 8.72 -17.20 -10.72
N GLU A 101 8.88 -16.05 -11.39
CA GLU A 101 9.71 -15.95 -12.59
C GLU A 101 11.20 -15.79 -12.27
N THR A 102 11.51 -14.99 -11.25
CA THR A 102 12.90 -14.58 -10.95
C THR A 102 13.43 -15.12 -9.63
N ASP A 103 12.59 -15.77 -8.82
CA ASP A 103 12.87 -16.18 -7.42
C ASP A 103 13.30 -15.03 -6.48
N ASN A 104 13.25 -13.79 -6.97
CA ASN A 104 13.56 -12.62 -6.16
C ASN A 104 12.46 -12.39 -5.11
N GLU A 105 12.89 -12.14 -3.87
CA GLU A 105 11.98 -11.73 -2.80
C GLU A 105 11.43 -10.33 -3.07
N LEU A 106 10.10 -10.25 -3.16
CA LEU A 106 9.34 -9.03 -3.44
C LEU A 106 8.88 -8.35 -2.15
N GLY A 107 8.69 -9.12 -1.09
CA GLY A 107 8.27 -8.58 0.20
C GLY A 107 8.24 -9.63 1.30
N ARG A 108 8.10 -9.14 2.53
CA ARG A 108 8.05 -9.94 3.74
C ARG A 108 7.09 -9.33 4.73
N ALA A 109 6.39 -10.17 5.49
CA ALA A 109 5.69 -9.74 6.68
C ALA A 109 6.04 -10.63 7.86
N GLU A 110 5.97 -10.05 9.04
CA GLU A 110 6.21 -10.73 10.31
C GLU A 110 5.10 -10.38 11.29
N GLY A 111 4.86 -11.30 12.20
CA GLY A 111 3.90 -11.09 13.26
C GLY A 111 3.98 -12.22 14.27
N LEU A 112 3.07 -12.18 15.23
CA LEU A 112 2.99 -13.19 16.26
C LEU A 112 1.56 -13.39 16.76
N ILE A 113 1.29 -14.58 17.28
CA ILE A 113 0.03 -14.93 17.93
C ILE A 113 0.19 -14.69 19.42
N ARG A 114 -0.55 -13.70 19.96
CA ARG A 114 -0.59 -13.45 21.40
C ARG A 114 -1.76 -14.18 22.02
N VAL A 115 -1.49 -14.94 23.08
CA VAL A 115 -2.52 -15.61 23.87
C VAL A 115 -2.83 -14.73 25.08
N TRP A 116 -4.09 -14.30 25.20
CA TRP A 116 -4.60 -13.52 26.33
C TRP A 116 -5.78 -14.24 26.97
N LEU A 117 -6.16 -13.84 28.20
CA LEU A 117 -7.35 -14.35 28.90
C LEU A 117 -8.65 -14.22 28.10
N LYS A 118 -8.72 -13.25 27.18
CA LYS A 118 -9.88 -12.98 26.32
C LYS A 118 -9.82 -13.66 24.94
N GLY A 119 -8.85 -14.54 24.72
CA GLY A 119 -8.64 -15.26 23.47
C GLY A 119 -7.30 -14.94 22.81
N ARG A 120 -7.17 -15.34 21.54
CA ARG A 120 -5.95 -15.15 20.76
C ARG A 120 -6.06 -13.92 19.87
N VAL A 121 -4.98 -13.16 19.81
CA VAL A 121 -4.87 -11.93 19.02
C VAL A 121 -3.76 -12.12 18.01
N LEU A 122 -4.09 -11.90 16.74
CA LEU A 122 -3.11 -11.82 15.65
C LEU A 122 -2.45 -10.45 15.72
N HIS A 123 -1.17 -10.41 16.04
CA HIS A 123 -0.39 -9.19 16.09
C HIS A 123 0.48 -9.09 14.81
N LEU A 124 0.17 -8.11 13.97
CA LEU A 124 0.86 -7.85 12.71
C LEU A 124 1.94 -6.81 12.95
N ASP A 125 3.19 -7.26 13.05
CA ASP A 125 4.32 -6.43 13.48
C ASP A 125 4.87 -5.59 12.32
N SER A 126 5.30 -6.24 11.24
CA SER A 126 5.88 -5.53 10.11
C SER A 126 5.45 -6.11 8.77
N ILE A 127 5.31 -5.23 7.78
CA ILE A 127 5.21 -5.59 6.37
C ILE A 127 6.15 -4.69 5.57
N ARG A 128 7.06 -5.29 4.82
CA ARG A 128 8.08 -4.61 4.04
C ARG A 128 8.02 -5.12 2.60
N LEU A 129 7.82 -4.21 1.65
CA LEU A 129 7.83 -4.51 0.22
C LEU A 129 9.09 -3.90 -0.40
N LYS A 130 9.77 -4.65 -1.26
CA LYS A 130 11.00 -4.18 -1.92
C LYS A 130 10.67 -3.38 -3.19
N ARG A 131 11.64 -2.60 -3.66
CA ARG A 131 11.47 -1.70 -4.82
C ARG A 131 11.18 -2.46 -6.11
N GLU A 132 11.65 -3.70 -6.22
CA GLU A 132 11.40 -4.63 -7.32
C GLU A 132 9.90 -4.85 -7.55
N THR A 133 9.08 -4.73 -6.50
CA THR A 133 7.61 -4.74 -6.59
C THR A 133 7.07 -3.61 -7.47
N LEU A 134 7.74 -2.46 -7.54
CA LEU A 134 7.32 -1.32 -8.38
C LEU A 134 7.53 -1.56 -9.88
N GLY A 135 8.46 -2.44 -10.23
CA GLY A 135 8.76 -2.80 -11.62
C GLY A 135 7.82 -3.87 -12.17
N MET A 136 7.03 -4.50 -11.31
CA MET A 136 5.96 -5.38 -11.75
C MET A 136 4.79 -4.53 -12.23
N GLU A 137 4.07 -4.96 -13.26
CA GLU A 137 2.77 -4.37 -13.67
C GLU A 137 1.65 -4.64 -12.62
N ARG A 138 2.02 -4.81 -11.36
CA ARG A 138 1.16 -5.15 -10.25
C ARG A 138 1.14 -3.99 -9.29
N SER A 139 -0.04 -3.69 -8.75
CA SER A 139 -0.13 -2.70 -7.69
C SER A 139 0.63 -3.23 -6.46
N ILE A 140 1.45 -2.38 -5.83
CA ILE A 140 2.04 -2.60 -4.49
C ILE A 140 0.96 -3.09 -3.51
N PHE A 141 -0.25 -2.53 -3.66
CA PHE A 141 -1.42 -2.90 -2.87
C PHE A 141 -1.92 -4.33 -3.12
N GLY A 142 -1.67 -4.91 -4.29
CA GLY A 142 -2.00 -6.30 -4.61
C GLY A 142 -1.12 -7.27 -3.84
N ILE A 143 0.21 -7.11 -3.94
CA ILE A 143 1.18 -7.97 -3.22
C ILE A 143 0.98 -7.85 -1.71
N GLY A 144 0.84 -6.61 -1.20
CA GLY A 144 0.56 -6.38 0.22
C GLY A 144 -0.73 -7.05 0.70
N LEU A 145 -1.78 -7.08 -0.12
CA LEU A 145 -3.04 -7.76 0.20
C LEU A 145 -2.86 -9.29 0.27
N PHE A 146 -2.07 -9.89 -0.63
CA PHE A 146 -1.78 -11.32 -0.59
C PHE A 146 -0.99 -11.74 0.65
N ILE A 147 0.08 -11.00 0.98
CA ILE A 147 0.86 -11.23 2.20
C ILE A 147 -0.05 -11.08 3.44
N GLY A 148 -0.86 -10.01 3.48
CA GLY A 148 -1.83 -9.78 4.54
C GLY A 148 -2.88 -10.88 4.64
N ALA A 149 -3.37 -11.41 3.52
CA ALA A 149 -4.35 -12.49 3.49
C ALA A 149 -3.81 -13.80 4.07
N VAL A 150 -2.56 -14.17 3.74
CA VAL A 150 -1.90 -15.32 4.36
C VAL A 150 -1.77 -15.12 5.87
N ALA A 151 -1.37 -13.92 6.32
CA ALA A 151 -1.24 -13.62 7.76
C ALA A 151 -2.58 -13.73 8.51
N VAL A 152 -3.63 -13.13 7.95
CA VAL A 152 -4.97 -13.14 8.54
C VAL A 152 -5.58 -14.54 8.50
N ARG A 153 -5.39 -15.29 7.41
CA ARG A 153 -5.83 -16.69 7.34
C ARG A 153 -5.12 -17.56 8.37
N TYR A 154 -3.80 -17.41 8.50
CA TYR A 154 -3.05 -18.11 9.54
C TYR A 154 -3.56 -17.77 10.95
N GLY A 155 -3.84 -16.48 11.21
CA GLY A 155 -4.48 -16.06 12.46
C GLY A 155 -5.85 -16.70 12.67
N TYR A 156 -6.68 -16.78 11.63
CA TYR A 156 -7.99 -17.44 11.67
C TYR A 156 -7.86 -18.94 12.00
N ASP A 157 -6.93 -19.64 11.35
CA ASP A 157 -6.65 -21.06 11.60
C ASP A 157 -6.12 -21.29 13.02
N CYS A 158 -5.34 -20.33 13.53
CA CYS A 158 -4.93 -20.27 14.92
C CYS A 158 -6.06 -19.85 15.87
N GLY A 159 -7.28 -19.59 15.38
CA GLY A 159 -8.44 -19.16 16.17
C GLY A 159 -8.29 -17.79 16.83
N CYS A 160 -7.62 -16.85 16.17
CA CYS A 160 -7.64 -15.44 16.52
C CYS A 160 -8.95 -14.80 16.06
N THR A 161 -9.56 -13.99 16.91
CA THR A 161 -10.76 -13.22 16.57
C THR A 161 -10.40 -11.80 16.10
N THR A 162 -9.33 -11.25 16.66
CA THR A 162 -8.87 -9.89 16.40
C THR A 162 -7.50 -9.89 15.75
N ALA A 163 -7.32 -9.08 14.73
CA ALA A 163 -6.04 -8.67 14.18
C ALA A 163 -5.73 -7.24 14.62
N GLU A 164 -4.52 -7.00 15.11
CA GLU A 164 -4.03 -5.69 15.52
C GLU A 164 -2.78 -5.32 14.72
N LEU A 165 -2.64 -4.03 14.41
CA LEU A 165 -1.43 -3.45 13.84
C LEU A 165 -1.20 -2.04 14.40
N LEU A 166 0.04 -1.57 14.37
CA LEU A 166 0.38 -0.16 14.54
C LEU A 166 0.79 0.42 13.19
N ALA A 167 0.02 1.40 12.70
CA ALA A 167 0.45 2.19 11.56
C ALA A 167 1.52 3.17 12.06
N ILE A 168 2.78 2.76 11.97
CA ILE A 168 3.95 3.59 12.28
C ILE A 168 4.47 4.16 10.97
N ASN A 169 4.85 5.43 10.98
CA ASN A 169 5.63 5.99 9.89
C ASN A 169 7.13 5.83 10.19
N ASP A 170 7.61 4.58 10.10
CA ASP A 170 9.04 4.28 10.14
C ASP A 170 9.60 4.43 8.74
N SER A 171 10.12 5.61 8.44
CA SER A 171 10.89 5.81 7.22
C SER A 171 12.38 5.87 7.55
N ASP A 172 13.02 4.70 7.50
CA ASP A 172 14.48 4.55 7.39
C ASP A 172 15.03 5.30 6.14
N LEU A 173 14.16 5.64 5.18
CA LEU A 173 14.47 6.43 3.98
C LEU A 173 14.68 7.94 4.20
N TYR A 174 14.38 8.51 5.38
CA TYR A 174 14.73 9.92 5.67
C TYR A 174 16.07 10.09 6.40
N HIS A 175 16.73 8.99 6.79
CA HIS A 175 18.02 9.03 7.47
C HIS A 175 19.24 8.92 6.56
N THR A 176 19.09 8.95 5.23
CA THR A 176 20.25 9.08 4.34
C THR A 176 20.17 10.30 3.44
N LYS A 177 20.99 11.28 3.80
CA LYS A 177 21.33 12.53 3.12
C LYS A 177 20.24 13.60 3.20
N ASN A 178 20.48 14.54 4.11
CA ASN A 178 20.44 15.98 3.82
C ASN A 178 20.37 16.22 2.30
N ALA A 179 19.16 16.37 1.77
CA ALA A 179 18.97 17.05 0.51
C ALA A 179 19.25 18.52 0.81
N SER A 180 20.54 18.85 0.92
CA SER A 180 21.02 20.21 0.80
C SER A 180 20.73 20.60 -0.66
N LEU A 181 19.49 21.05 -0.91
CA LEU A 181 19.18 21.85 -2.08
C LEU A 181 20.02 23.12 -1.95
N LYS A 182 21.26 23.03 -2.44
CA LYS A 182 22.09 24.21 -2.72
C LYS A 182 21.43 24.93 -3.89
N LEU A 183 20.40 25.71 -3.60
CA LEU A 183 19.99 26.78 -4.51
C LEU A 183 21.13 27.79 -4.53
N LYS A 184 21.94 27.75 -5.60
CA LYS A 184 22.98 28.74 -5.86
C LYS A 184 22.30 29.98 -6.44
N ILE A 185 21.63 30.75 -5.58
CA ILE A 185 21.16 32.09 -5.94
C ILE A 185 22.39 33.00 -5.90
N HIS A 186 22.64 33.67 -7.03
CA HIS A 186 23.74 34.60 -7.22
C HIS A 186 23.63 35.74 -6.19
N GLY A 187 24.57 35.79 -5.24
CA GLY A 187 24.89 37.01 -4.49
C GLY A 187 23.94 37.46 -3.36
N ARG A 188 23.36 36.55 -2.55
CA ARG A 188 22.72 36.99 -1.29
C ARG A 188 22.89 35.96 -0.17
N GLU A 189 23.21 36.46 1.03
CA GLU A 189 23.53 35.70 2.24
C GLU A 189 22.44 34.71 2.64
N ARG A 190 22.86 33.58 3.21
CA ARG A 190 22.04 32.40 3.55
C ARG A 190 20.86 32.74 4.46
N CYS A 191 19.66 32.37 4.06
CA CYS A 191 18.62 31.93 5.00
C CYS A 191 18.63 30.40 5.00
N GLU A 192 19.12 29.78 6.08
CA GLU A 192 18.77 28.41 6.44
C GLU A 192 17.30 28.41 6.87
N ILE A 193 16.39 28.21 5.92
CA ILE A 193 14.98 27.98 6.25
C ILE A 193 14.89 26.54 6.74
N LEU A 194 14.53 26.37 8.01
CA LEU A 194 14.30 25.11 8.71
C LEU A 194 13.50 24.12 7.84
N LEU A 195 14.15 23.03 7.39
CA LEU A 195 13.51 21.95 6.63
C LEU A 195 12.64 21.04 7.52
N ASP A 196 12.66 21.22 8.84
CA ASP A 196 11.98 20.36 9.81
C ASP A 196 10.45 20.35 9.65
N ASN A 197 9.86 21.48 9.22
CA ASN A 197 8.41 21.57 9.01
C ASN A 197 7.95 20.78 7.78
N ILE A 198 8.77 20.68 6.73
CA ILE A 198 8.43 19.89 5.53
C ILE A 198 8.47 18.41 5.88
N ASP A 199 9.47 17.97 6.64
CA ASP A 199 9.58 16.58 7.08
C ASP A 199 8.37 16.18 7.96
N LEU A 200 7.98 17.03 8.91
CA LEU A 200 6.80 16.79 9.74
C LEU A 200 5.48 16.73 8.94
N VAL A 201 5.30 17.62 7.97
CA VAL A 201 4.12 17.62 7.08
C VAL A 201 4.11 16.36 6.21
N VAL A 202 5.24 15.98 5.61
CA VAL A 202 5.36 14.76 4.79
C VAL A 202 5.07 13.52 5.65
N ARG A 203 5.62 13.47 6.87
CA ARG A 203 5.35 12.36 7.79
C ARG A 203 3.87 12.24 8.14
N SER A 204 3.22 13.36 8.42
CA SER A 204 1.78 13.42 8.72
C SER A 204 0.94 12.95 7.53
N VAL A 205 1.26 13.41 6.31
CA VAL A 205 0.55 12.98 5.10
C VAL A 205 0.76 11.49 4.83
N LEU A 206 1.98 10.96 4.95
CA LEU A 206 2.27 9.53 4.75
C LEU A 206 1.54 8.65 5.76
N LEU A 207 1.52 9.04 7.04
CA LEU A 207 0.77 8.33 8.07
C LEU A 207 -0.73 8.34 7.76
N GLN A 208 -1.29 9.49 7.34
CA GLN A 208 -2.69 9.57 6.93
C GLN A 208 -3.00 8.67 5.73
N LEU A 209 -2.11 8.58 4.74
CA LEU A 209 -2.26 7.68 3.61
C LEU A 209 -2.24 6.22 4.05
N LEU A 210 -1.32 5.85 4.94
CA LEU A 210 -1.22 4.50 5.51
C LEU A 210 -2.48 4.11 6.29
N VAL A 211 -2.96 5.00 7.17
CA VAL A 211 -4.20 4.80 7.93
C VAL A 211 -5.40 4.67 6.99
N ARG A 212 -5.49 5.52 5.96
CA ARG A 212 -6.58 5.42 4.95
C ARG A 212 -6.52 4.11 4.18
N PHE A 213 -5.32 3.63 3.87
CA PHE A 213 -5.12 2.35 3.22
C PHE A 213 -5.64 1.19 4.07
N TYR A 214 -5.23 1.10 5.34
CA TYR A 214 -5.69 0.04 6.24
C TYR A 214 -7.19 0.14 6.56
N LYS A 215 -7.75 1.35 6.66
CA LYS A 215 -9.20 1.57 6.74
C LYS A 215 -9.94 0.98 5.53
N ARG A 216 -9.44 1.24 4.33
CA ARG A 216 -10.03 0.70 3.09
C ARG A 216 -10.00 -0.82 3.08
N ILE A 217 -8.94 -1.42 3.62
CA ILE A 217 -8.78 -2.87 3.70
C ILE A 217 -9.71 -3.52 4.75
N GLY A 218 -10.07 -2.81 5.82
CA GLY A 218 -11.05 -3.28 6.82
C GLY A 218 -10.67 -2.99 8.27
N PHE A 219 -9.51 -2.42 8.53
CA PHE A 219 -9.09 -2.04 9.87
C PHE A 219 -9.80 -0.77 10.36
N LYS A 220 -10.03 -0.68 11.67
CA LYS A 220 -10.63 0.47 12.33
C LYS A 220 -9.59 1.11 13.23
N VAL A 221 -9.56 2.44 13.29
CA VAL A 221 -8.67 3.16 14.21
C VAL A 221 -9.20 2.98 15.63
N VAL A 222 -8.33 2.58 16.54
CA VAL A 222 -8.67 2.34 17.95
C VAL A 222 -8.06 3.39 18.85
N HIS A 223 -6.77 3.68 18.67
CA HIS A 223 -6.03 4.56 19.57
C HIS A 223 -4.90 5.26 18.82
N GLU A 224 -4.66 6.53 19.14
CA GLU A 224 -3.48 7.25 18.66
C GLU A 224 -2.41 7.20 19.75
N VAL A 225 -1.30 6.51 19.44
CA VAL A 225 -0.19 6.34 20.37
C VAL A 225 0.71 7.56 20.23
N THR A 226 0.55 8.54 21.12
CA THR A 226 1.29 9.83 21.06
C THR A 226 2.60 9.81 21.86
N GLY A 227 2.73 8.90 22.81
CA GLY A 227 3.84 8.84 23.76
C GLY A 227 3.69 9.78 24.96
N SER A 228 2.54 10.46 25.09
CA SER A 228 2.32 11.45 26.16
C SER A 228 1.65 10.86 27.41
N THR A 229 0.99 9.70 27.28
CA THR A 229 0.26 9.06 28.38
C THR A 229 0.94 7.78 28.85
N MET A 230 0.67 7.34 30.09
CA MET A 230 1.16 6.04 30.58
C MET A 230 0.66 4.85 29.74
N GLY A 231 -0.54 4.97 29.15
CA GLY A 231 -1.07 3.96 28.23
C GLY A 231 -0.28 3.88 26.91
N ASP A 232 0.23 5.02 26.44
CA ASP A 232 1.08 5.07 25.25
C ASP A 232 2.42 4.36 25.48
N LEU A 233 2.99 4.42 26.70
CA LEU A 233 4.24 3.73 27.01
C LEU A 233 4.11 2.21 26.84
N ALA A 234 2.99 1.61 27.26
CA ALA A 234 2.74 0.19 27.05
C ALA A 234 2.61 -0.14 25.56
N HIS A 235 1.95 0.71 24.77
CA HIS A 235 1.87 0.55 23.32
C HIS A 235 3.23 0.72 22.64
N MET A 236 4.04 1.68 23.06
CA MET A 236 5.41 1.88 22.57
C MET A 236 6.33 0.71 22.92
N LEU A 237 6.16 0.08 24.08
CA LEU A 237 6.91 -1.13 24.45
C LEU A 237 6.53 -2.32 23.56
N ILE A 238 5.26 -2.45 23.19
CA ILE A 238 4.76 -3.55 22.36
C ILE A 238 5.14 -3.36 20.89
N TRP A 239 5.03 -2.15 20.37
CA TRP A 239 5.12 -1.86 18.94
C TRP A 239 6.39 -1.10 18.53
N GLY A 240 7.18 -0.60 19.49
CA GLY A 240 8.44 0.09 19.24
C GLY A 240 8.33 1.54 18.77
N GLY A 241 7.13 2.15 18.71
CA GLY A 241 7.00 3.52 18.18
C GLY A 241 5.68 4.24 18.44
N ILE A 242 5.61 5.46 17.93
CA ILE A 242 4.44 6.35 17.90
C ILE A 242 3.68 6.11 16.60
N GLY A 243 2.35 6.05 16.66
CA GLY A 243 1.55 5.75 15.47
C GLY A 243 0.07 5.61 15.75
N THR A 244 -0.67 5.13 14.77
CA THR A 244 -2.12 4.89 14.91
C THR A 244 -2.39 3.41 15.08
N ARG A 245 -2.85 2.98 16.26
CA ARG A 245 -3.24 1.60 16.51
C ARG A 245 -4.55 1.32 15.78
N MET A 246 -4.59 0.20 15.08
CA MET A 246 -5.76 -0.24 14.34
C MET A 246 -6.05 -1.71 14.59
N ASP A 247 -7.34 -2.02 14.73
CA ASP A 247 -7.83 -3.36 14.99
C ASP A 247 -8.87 -3.78 13.93
N ALA A 248 -9.01 -5.08 13.71
CA ALA A 248 -10.01 -5.65 12.81
C ALA A 248 -10.46 -7.03 13.31
N ASN A 249 -11.69 -7.43 12.97
CA ASN A 249 -12.12 -8.81 13.15
C ASN A 249 -11.57 -9.67 12.00
N VAL A 250 -10.90 -10.78 12.34
CA VAL A 250 -10.19 -11.64 11.38
C VAL A 250 -11.14 -12.25 10.34
N GLU A 251 -12.32 -12.71 10.78
CA GLU A 251 -13.32 -13.31 9.90
C GLU A 251 -13.91 -12.28 8.93
N GLU A 252 -14.25 -11.09 9.43
CA GLU A 252 -14.73 -9.99 8.59
C GLU A 252 -13.71 -9.60 7.51
N LEU A 253 -12.41 -9.62 7.83
CA LEU A 253 -11.36 -9.35 6.85
C LEU A 253 -11.34 -10.40 5.74
N LEU A 254 -11.38 -11.69 6.09
CA LEU A 254 -11.37 -12.77 5.10
C LEU A 254 -12.62 -12.76 4.22
N LEU A 255 -13.80 -12.50 4.79
CA LEU A 255 -15.03 -12.34 4.03
C LEU A 255 -14.96 -11.14 3.09
N LYS A 256 -14.41 -10.01 3.55
CA LYS A 256 -14.27 -8.81 2.71
C LYS A 256 -13.31 -9.03 1.54
N TRP A 257 -12.29 -9.88 1.70
CA TRP A 257 -11.29 -10.14 0.67
C TRP A 257 -11.61 -11.38 -0.19
N CYS A 258 -12.66 -12.14 0.12
CA CYS A 258 -12.96 -13.43 -0.50
C CYS A 258 -13.01 -13.37 -2.04
N SER A 259 -13.61 -12.32 -2.60
CA SER A 259 -13.73 -12.09 -4.05
C SER A 259 -12.39 -11.96 -4.79
N ARG A 260 -11.27 -11.81 -4.07
CA ARG A 260 -9.92 -11.74 -4.65
C ARG A 260 -9.22 -13.09 -4.68
N PHE A 261 -9.68 -14.06 -3.90
CA PHE A 261 -8.99 -15.34 -3.70
C PHE A 261 -9.80 -16.53 -4.21
N ILE A 262 -11.13 -16.41 -4.19
CA ILE A 262 -12.03 -17.45 -4.70
C ILE A 262 -12.19 -17.24 -6.21
N PRO A 263 -11.90 -18.25 -7.06
CA PRO A 263 -12.18 -18.19 -8.48
C PRO A 263 -13.68 -17.96 -8.69
N GLN A 264 -14.04 -16.94 -9.48
CA GLN A 264 -15.41 -16.79 -9.95
C GLN A 264 -15.54 -17.68 -11.18
N ASN A 265 -16.13 -18.87 -11.00
CA ASN A 265 -16.46 -19.78 -12.10
C ASN A 265 -17.51 -19.16 -13.02
#